data_AF-A0A970J3I4-F1
#
_entry.id   AF-A0A970J3I4-F1
#
_cell.length_a   1.000
_cell.length_b   1.000
_cell.length_c   1.000
_cell.angle_alpha   90.00
_cell.angle_beta   90.00
_cell.angle_gamma   90.00
#
_symmetry.space_group_name_H-M   'P 1'
#
loop_
_entity.id
_entity.type
_entity.pdbx_description
1 polymer ?
#
loop_
_entity_poly.entity_id
_entity_poly.type
_entity_poly.pdbx_seq_one_letter_code
_entity_poly.pdbx_strand_id
1 'polypeptide(L)'
;MHTVVEDIGTAIRGFLNEIAGFPVTNKDVPLWMDDYISRAVQLKRTRNYHDAVEIYMHLVRTSRTVYAALMISLYKTVASAGYLAEGLRVLEIGKHIYDSDPLEPAAMYGMPSNYDFHLHSLFQSVRSRSELTAYLKSISGNFQYQLERDYVVMVTELVDCLELRSCVKH
;
A
#
# COMPACT_ATOMS: atom_id res chain seq x y z
N MET A 1 -19.32 -5.47 24.13
CA MET A 1 -19.73 -5.21 22.72
C MET A 1 -18.51 -5.54 21.87
N HIS A 2 -18.46 -6.73 21.26
CA HIS A 2 -17.38 -7.07 20.33
C HIS A 2 -17.71 -6.38 19.01
N THR A 3 -17.11 -5.23 18.75
CA THR A 3 -17.03 -4.68 17.40
C THR A 3 -16.29 -5.70 16.55
N VAL A 4 -16.97 -6.25 15.55
CA VAL A 4 -16.31 -7.05 14.51
C VAL A 4 -15.32 -6.11 13.84
N VAL A 5 -14.03 -6.36 14.04
CA VAL A 5 -12.96 -5.64 13.34
C VAL A 5 -13.12 -6.00 11.87
N GLU A 6 -13.37 -5.00 11.04
CA GLU A 6 -13.54 -5.20 9.60
C GLU A 6 -12.23 -5.76 9.03
N ASP A 7 -12.34 -6.74 8.13
CA ASP A 7 -11.21 -7.30 7.42
C ASP A 7 -10.49 -6.18 6.63
N ILE A 8 -9.16 -6.08 6.77
CA ILE A 8 -8.36 -5.02 6.12
C ILE A 8 -8.60 -5.01 4.60
N GLY A 9 -8.73 -6.18 3.98
CA GLY A 9 -9.01 -6.29 2.54
C GLY A 9 -10.33 -5.61 2.16
N THR A 10 -11.38 -5.85 2.95
CA THR A 10 -12.70 -5.23 2.74
C THR A 10 -12.65 -3.71 2.97
N ALA A 11 -12.01 -3.27 4.05
CA ALA A 11 -11.85 -1.85 4.35
C ALA A 11 -11.11 -1.10 3.23
N ILE A 12 -10.02 -1.68 2.70
CA ILE A 12 -9.27 -1.08 1.58
C ILE A 12 -10.11 -1.03 0.31
N ARG A 13 -10.84 -2.09 -0.05
CA ARG A 13 -11.71 -2.07 -1.24
C ARG A 13 -12.76 -0.96 -1.15
N GLY A 14 -13.39 -0.80 0.01
CA GLY A 14 -14.33 0.29 0.27
C GLY A 14 -13.68 1.66 0.14
N PHE A 15 -12.53 1.84 0.79
CA PHE A 15 -11.76 3.08 0.75
C PHE A 15 -11.31 3.46 -0.67
N LEU A 16 -10.86 2.51 -1.49
CA LEU A 16 -10.47 2.77 -2.87
C LEU A 16 -11.63 3.28 -3.74
N ASN A 17 -12.85 2.79 -3.51
CA ASN A 17 -14.04 3.31 -4.17
C ASN A 17 -14.40 4.71 -3.68
N GLU A 18 -14.24 4.97 -2.38
CA GLU A 18 -14.52 6.26 -1.74
C GLU A 18 -13.64 7.39 -2.30
N ILE A 19 -12.35 7.13 -2.50
CA ILE A 19 -11.37 8.17 -2.89
C ILE A 19 -11.28 8.42 -4.40
N ALA A 20 -12.02 7.67 -5.23
CA ALA A 20 -11.92 7.76 -6.70
C ALA A 20 -12.23 9.16 -7.27
N GLY A 21 -12.94 10.01 -6.52
CA GLY A 21 -13.23 11.40 -6.89
C GLY A 21 -12.43 12.46 -6.14
N PHE A 22 -11.47 12.07 -5.28
CA PHE A 22 -10.70 13.04 -4.51
C PHE A 22 -9.60 13.65 -5.41
N PRO A 23 -9.26 14.94 -5.20
CA PRO A 23 -8.03 15.52 -5.75
C PRO A 23 -6.81 14.67 -5.41
N VAL A 24 -5.87 14.57 -6.36
CA VAL A 24 -4.64 13.81 -6.21
C VAL A 24 -3.42 14.72 -6.29
N THR A 25 -2.36 14.39 -5.55
CA THR A 25 -1.11 15.17 -5.62
C THR A 25 0.12 14.35 -5.25
N ASN A 26 1.24 14.68 -5.89
CA ASN A 26 2.57 14.16 -5.56
C ASN A 26 3.38 15.15 -4.67
N LYS A 27 2.74 16.23 -4.21
CA LYS A 27 3.35 17.18 -3.26
C LYS A 27 3.49 16.56 -1.87
N ASP A 28 4.31 17.20 -1.04
CA ASP A 28 4.46 16.84 0.36
C ASP A 28 3.13 16.89 1.11
N VAL A 29 3.00 15.99 2.07
CA VAL A 29 1.85 15.99 2.99
C VAL A 29 1.90 17.22 3.90
N PRO A 30 0.75 17.74 4.35
CA PRO A 30 0.73 18.80 5.35
C PRO A 30 1.43 18.39 6.65
N LEU A 31 2.18 19.32 7.26
CA LEU A 31 2.96 19.09 8.49
C LEU A 31 2.15 18.51 9.66
N TRP A 32 0.86 18.82 9.75
CA TRP A 32 0.00 18.29 10.82
C TRP A 32 -0.18 16.76 10.75
N MET A 33 0.14 16.13 9.62
CA MET A 33 0.06 14.69 9.43
C MET A 33 1.25 13.93 10.03
N ASP A 34 2.37 14.59 10.32
CA ASP A 34 3.65 13.94 10.67
C ASP A 34 3.54 13.03 11.90
N ASP A 35 2.85 13.48 12.95
CA ASP A 35 2.64 12.70 14.17
C ASP A 35 1.78 11.45 13.92
N TYR A 36 0.75 11.58 13.07
CA TYR A 36 -0.13 10.48 12.70
C TYR A 36 0.62 9.45 11.85
N ILE A 37 1.38 9.90 10.86
CA ILE A 37 2.21 9.04 10.01
C ILE A 37 3.23 8.29 10.87
N SER A 38 3.92 9.00 11.77
CA SER A 38 4.88 8.40 12.70
C SER A 38 4.24 7.33 13.57
N ARG A 39 3.03 7.60 14.10
CA ARG A 39 2.26 6.62 14.87
C ARG A 39 1.88 5.40 14.01
N ALA A 40 1.38 5.59 12.80
CA ALA A 40 1.01 4.50 11.90
C ALA A 40 2.22 3.64 11.52
N VAL A 41 3.39 4.24 11.31
CA VAL A 41 4.65 3.51 11.09
C VAL A 41 5.00 2.63 12.30
N GLN A 42 4.88 3.14 13.52
CA GLN A 42 5.16 2.34 14.72
C GLN A 42 4.17 1.18 14.90
N LEU A 43 2.88 1.44 14.66
CA LEU A 43 1.83 0.41 14.70
C LEU A 43 2.10 -0.71 13.69
N LYS A 44 2.48 -0.38 12.45
CA LYS A 44 2.91 -1.36 11.45
C LYS A 44 4.09 -2.21 11.94
N ARG A 45 5.10 -1.58 12.54
CA ARG A 45 6.30 -2.28 13.06
C ARG A 45 5.97 -3.23 14.20
N THR A 46 4.94 -2.93 14.99
CA THR A 46 4.45 -3.80 16.08
C THR A 46 3.32 -4.74 15.67
N ARG A 47 3.08 -4.88 14.36
CA ARG A 47 2.04 -5.76 13.76
C ARG A 47 0.59 -5.33 14.06
N ASN A 48 0.38 -4.12 14.55
CA ASN A 48 -0.95 -3.53 14.66
C ASN A 48 -1.36 -2.87 13.33
N TYR A 49 -1.58 -3.70 12.32
CA TYR A 49 -1.82 -3.25 10.95
C TYR A 49 -3.17 -2.55 10.77
N HIS A 50 -4.21 -3.01 11.46
CA HIS A 50 -5.55 -2.43 11.34
C HIS A 50 -5.53 -0.97 11.76
N ASP A 51 -5.01 -0.66 12.94
CA ASP A 51 -4.91 0.72 13.43
C ASP A 51 -4.00 1.59 12.55
N ALA A 52 -2.93 1.01 12.00
CA ALA A 52 -2.05 1.72 11.07
C ALA A 52 -2.77 2.07 9.75
N VAL A 53 -3.55 1.14 9.19
CA VAL A 53 -4.36 1.34 7.98
C VAL A 53 -5.42 2.41 8.22
N GLU A 54 -6.14 2.33 9.35
CA GLU A 54 -7.16 3.33 9.72
C GLU A 54 -6.60 4.74 9.80
N ILE A 55 -5.39 4.92 10.36
CA ILE A 55 -4.75 6.24 10.39
C ILE A 55 -4.53 6.78 8.97
N TYR A 56 -3.95 6.00 8.06
CA TYR A 56 -3.71 6.48 6.70
C TYR A 56 -5.01 6.80 5.95
N MET A 57 -6.03 5.96 6.08
CA MET A 57 -7.34 6.24 5.47
C MET A 57 -7.97 7.50 6.07
N HIS A 58 -7.89 7.67 7.39
CA HIS A 58 -8.37 8.85 8.09
C HIS A 58 -7.66 10.14 7.62
N LEU A 59 -6.34 10.10 7.39
CA LEU A 59 -5.58 11.25 6.87
C LEU A 59 -6.07 11.68 5.48
N VAL A 60 -6.30 10.72 4.58
CA VAL A 60 -6.84 11.01 3.24
C VAL A 60 -8.27 11.54 3.32
N ARG A 61 -9.12 10.94 4.17
CA ARG A 61 -10.50 11.40 4.40
C ARG A 61 -10.56 12.83 4.93
N THR A 62 -9.76 13.14 5.93
CA THR A 62 -9.74 14.45 6.58
C THR A 62 -9.19 15.55 5.66
N SER A 63 -8.12 15.26 4.91
CA SER A 63 -7.55 16.21 3.95
C SER A 63 -8.33 16.30 2.64
N ARG A 64 -9.23 15.34 2.37
CA ARG A 64 -9.96 15.19 1.10
C ARG A 64 -9.03 15.17 -0.12
N THR A 65 -7.80 14.70 0.06
CA THR A 65 -6.75 14.68 -0.98
C THR A 65 -5.97 13.38 -0.90
N VAL A 66 -5.74 12.74 -2.05
CA VAL A 66 -4.92 11.53 -2.16
C VAL A 66 -3.48 11.92 -2.45
N TYR A 67 -2.63 11.80 -1.44
CA TYR A 67 -1.20 12.04 -1.55
C TYR A 67 -0.48 10.76 -1.98
N ALA A 68 0.39 10.85 -2.99
CA ALA A 68 1.22 9.72 -3.41
C ALA A 68 2.00 9.14 -2.21
N ALA A 69 2.62 10.00 -1.40
CA ALA A 69 3.38 9.62 -0.20
C ALA A 69 2.55 8.83 0.85
N LEU A 70 1.24 9.10 0.97
CA LEU A 70 0.36 8.31 1.82
C LEU A 70 0.02 6.97 1.19
N MET A 71 -0.16 6.89 -0.14
CA MET A 71 -0.43 5.63 -0.83
C MET A 71 0.73 4.65 -0.70
N ILE A 72 1.98 5.08 -0.85
CA ILE A 72 3.12 4.19 -0.64
C ILE A 72 3.23 3.71 0.81
N SER A 73 2.89 4.55 1.79
CA SER A 73 2.89 4.19 3.22
C SER A 73 1.76 3.22 3.57
N LEU A 74 0.57 3.45 3.01
CA LEU A 74 -0.58 2.55 3.14
C LEU A 74 -0.31 1.20 2.48
N TYR A 75 0.22 1.19 1.25
CA TYR A 75 0.65 -0.04 0.55
C TYR A 75 1.54 -0.90 1.43
N LYS A 76 2.63 -0.32 1.98
CA LYS A 76 3.57 -1.07 2.82
C LYS A 76 2.89 -1.71 4.02
N THR A 77 1.89 -1.03 4.58
CA THR A 77 1.12 -1.50 5.73
C THR A 77 0.20 -2.66 5.33
N VAL A 78 -0.60 -2.46 4.27
CA VAL A 78 -1.56 -3.46 3.75
C VAL A 78 -0.85 -4.73 3.26
N ALA A 79 0.25 -4.58 2.52
CA ALA A 79 1.06 -5.70 2.04
C ALA A 79 1.72 -6.46 3.21
N SER A 80 2.23 -5.75 4.22
CA SER A 80 2.79 -6.40 5.43
C SER A 80 1.73 -7.19 6.19
N ALA A 81 0.48 -6.73 6.19
CA ALA A 81 -0.67 -7.42 6.78
C ALA A 81 -1.14 -8.64 5.96
N GLY A 82 -0.53 -8.89 4.80
CA GLY A 82 -0.81 -10.05 3.96
C GLY A 82 -1.85 -9.81 2.85
N TYR A 83 -2.29 -8.58 2.61
CA TYR A 83 -3.31 -8.27 1.59
C TYR A 83 -2.64 -7.76 0.31
N LEU A 84 -2.01 -8.67 -0.44
CA LEU A 84 -1.18 -8.29 -1.60
C LEU A 84 -1.99 -7.69 -2.75
N ALA A 85 -3.18 -8.21 -3.04
CA ALA A 85 -4.04 -7.74 -4.13
C ALA A 85 -4.50 -6.30 -3.88
N GLU A 86 -5.00 -6.01 -2.68
CA GLU A 86 -5.38 -4.67 -2.24
C GLU A 86 -4.16 -3.75 -2.16
N GLY A 87 -3.05 -4.23 -1.63
CA GLY A 87 -1.79 -3.50 -1.58
C GLY A 87 -1.32 -3.08 -2.97
N LEU A 88 -1.39 -3.98 -3.97
CA LEU A 88 -1.05 -3.66 -5.36
C LEU A 88 -1.91 -2.51 -5.89
N ARG A 89 -3.24 -2.55 -5.67
CA ARG A 89 -4.14 -1.47 -6.11
C ARG A 89 -3.77 -0.13 -5.50
N VAL A 90 -3.46 -0.09 -4.20
CA VAL A 90 -3.01 1.12 -3.51
C VAL A 90 -1.69 1.63 -4.10
N LEU A 91 -0.73 0.72 -4.34
CA LEU A 91 0.57 1.06 -4.90
C LEU A 91 0.46 1.65 -6.31
N GLU A 92 -0.41 1.11 -7.15
CA GLU A 92 -0.64 1.58 -8.51
C GLU A 92 -1.31 2.94 -8.55
N ILE A 93 -2.23 3.24 -7.63
CA ILE A 93 -2.78 4.60 -7.47
C ILE A 93 -1.65 5.57 -7.13
N GLY A 94 -0.82 5.24 -6.15
CA GLY A 94 0.34 6.07 -5.79
C GLY A 94 1.29 6.30 -6.98
N LYS A 95 1.56 5.24 -7.76
CA LYS A 95 2.37 5.33 -8.98
C LYS A 95 1.72 6.25 -10.01
N HIS A 96 0.43 6.08 -10.30
CA HIS A 96 -0.28 6.91 -11.27
C HIS A 96 -0.23 8.39 -10.89
N ILE A 97 -0.39 8.72 -9.61
CA ILE A 97 -0.27 10.10 -9.12
C ILE A 97 1.14 10.63 -9.32
N TYR A 98 2.16 9.82 -8.98
CA TYR A 98 3.57 10.19 -9.17
C TYR A 98 3.92 10.41 -10.65
N ASP A 99 3.47 9.52 -11.54
CA ASP A 99 3.77 9.59 -12.98
C ASP A 99 3.04 10.75 -13.67
N SER A 100 1.91 11.21 -13.12
CA SER A 100 1.13 12.34 -13.66
C SER A 100 1.76 13.71 -13.34
N ASP A 101 2.57 13.79 -12.27
CA ASP A 101 3.25 15.01 -11.82
C ASP A 101 4.56 14.63 -11.09
N PRO A 102 5.59 14.15 -11.83
CA PRO A 102 6.81 13.69 -11.22
C PRO A 102 7.65 14.87 -10.70
N LEU A 103 8.28 14.70 -9.53
CA LEU A 103 9.25 15.68 -9.04
C LEU A 103 10.38 15.85 -10.07
N GLU A 104 10.63 17.09 -10.50
CA GLU A 104 11.50 17.44 -11.65
C GLU A 104 12.83 16.67 -11.74
N PRO A 105 13.61 16.45 -10.65
CA PRO A 105 14.89 15.77 -10.77
C PRO A 105 14.77 14.30 -11.17
N ALA A 106 13.76 13.57 -10.68
CA ALA A 106 13.64 12.14 -10.92
C ALA A 106 13.22 11.83 -12.37
N ALA A 107 12.32 12.65 -12.93
CA ALA A 107 11.92 12.56 -14.33
C ALA A 107 13.08 12.93 -15.27
N MET A 108 13.90 13.92 -14.90
CA MET A 108 15.00 14.41 -15.73
C MET A 108 16.14 13.40 -15.90
N TYR A 109 16.39 12.54 -14.91
CA TYR A 109 17.48 11.55 -14.94
C TYR A 109 17.04 10.12 -15.26
N GLY A 110 15.77 9.89 -15.60
CA GLY A 110 15.26 8.55 -15.92
C GLY A 110 15.42 7.53 -14.79
N MET A 111 15.46 8.01 -13.54
CA MET A 111 15.66 7.14 -12.38
C MET A 111 14.36 6.40 -12.04
N PRO A 112 14.41 5.07 -11.79
CA PRO A 112 13.24 4.34 -11.34
C PRO A 112 12.65 4.97 -10.08
N SER A 113 11.33 5.16 -10.05
CA SER A 113 10.66 5.70 -8.88
C SER A 113 10.64 4.65 -7.75
N ASN A 114 10.42 5.10 -6.52
CA ASN A 114 10.20 4.20 -5.39
C ASN A 114 9.01 3.24 -5.65
N TYR A 115 8.02 3.66 -6.44
CA TYR A 115 6.90 2.81 -6.84
C TYR A 115 7.33 1.68 -7.78
N ASP A 116 8.19 1.98 -8.77
CA ASP A 116 8.71 0.97 -9.70
C ASP A 116 9.54 -0.08 -8.96
N PHE A 117 10.36 0.35 -8.00
CA PHE A 117 11.09 -0.55 -7.12
C PHE A 117 10.15 -1.50 -6.37
N HIS A 118 9.07 -0.98 -5.78
CA HIS A 118 8.12 -1.79 -5.02
C HIS A 118 7.27 -2.72 -5.87
N LEU A 119 6.85 -2.30 -7.07
CA LEU A 119 6.16 -3.17 -8.02
C LEU A 119 7.05 -4.33 -8.46
N HIS A 120 8.28 -4.01 -8.86
CA HIS A 120 9.27 -5.01 -9.27
C HIS A 120 9.58 -5.99 -8.14
N SER A 121 9.87 -5.48 -6.94
CA SER A 121 10.19 -6.29 -5.76
C SER A 121 9.02 -7.20 -5.37
N LEU A 122 7.78 -6.70 -5.40
CA LEU A 122 6.60 -7.52 -5.12
C LEU A 122 6.50 -8.68 -6.11
N PHE A 123 6.51 -8.41 -7.43
CA PHE A 123 6.36 -9.44 -8.45
C PHE A 123 7.52 -10.44 -8.51
N GLN A 124 8.74 -10.03 -8.16
CA GLN A 124 9.85 -10.96 -8.00
C GLN A 124 9.67 -11.83 -6.75
N SER A 125 9.29 -11.22 -5.63
CA SER A 125 9.26 -11.90 -4.32
C SER A 125 8.19 -12.98 -4.21
N VAL A 126 7.08 -12.88 -4.95
CA VAL A 126 5.97 -13.85 -4.89
C VAL A 126 6.34 -15.23 -5.43
N ARG A 127 7.50 -15.39 -6.08
CA ARG A 127 7.99 -16.66 -6.63
C ARG A 127 8.31 -17.71 -5.57
N SER A 128 8.58 -17.29 -4.34
CA SER A 128 8.81 -18.22 -3.23
C SER A 128 8.38 -17.62 -1.89
N ARG A 129 8.02 -18.50 -0.94
CA ARG A 129 7.67 -18.10 0.42
C ARG A 129 8.80 -17.33 1.11
N SER A 130 10.06 -17.75 0.90
CA SER A 130 11.23 -17.11 1.51
C SER A 130 11.48 -15.70 0.97
N GLU A 131 11.40 -15.51 -0.35
CA GLU A 131 11.59 -14.20 -0.96
C GLU A 131 10.46 -13.23 -0.58
N LEU A 132 9.20 -13.70 -0.60
CA LEU A 132 8.07 -12.88 -0.16
C LEU A 132 8.22 -12.48 1.31
N THR A 133 8.60 -13.41 2.18
CA THR A 133 8.84 -13.12 3.60
C THR A 133 9.94 -12.08 3.77
N ALA A 134 11.06 -12.21 3.05
CA ALA A 134 12.16 -11.25 3.10
C ALA A 134 11.75 -9.86 2.62
N TYR A 135 10.99 -9.79 1.52
CA TYR A 135 10.47 -8.53 1.00
C TYR A 135 9.50 -7.86 1.98
N LEU A 136 8.49 -8.58 2.47
CA LEU A 136 7.50 -8.05 3.41
C LEU A 136 8.15 -7.66 4.76
N LYS A 137 9.17 -8.41 5.21
CA LYS A 137 10.00 -8.04 6.36
C LYS A 137 10.67 -6.68 6.15
N SER A 138 11.24 -6.43 4.98
CA SER A 138 11.93 -5.16 4.68
C SER A 138 10.97 -3.96 4.73
N ILE A 139 9.76 -4.09 4.18
CA ILE A 139 8.80 -2.98 4.11
C ILE A 139 7.98 -2.81 5.39
N SER A 140 7.83 -3.87 6.20
CA SER A 140 7.17 -3.81 7.51
C SER A 140 8.02 -3.04 8.52
N GLY A 141 9.36 -3.09 8.38
CA GLY A 141 10.28 -2.55 9.37
C GLY A 141 10.29 -3.35 10.69
N ASN A 142 9.72 -4.55 10.70
CA ASN A 142 9.73 -5.46 11.85
C ASN A 142 10.80 -6.54 11.67
N PHE A 143 11.81 -6.54 12.53
CA PHE A 143 12.91 -7.51 12.47
C PHE A 143 12.47 -8.96 12.79
N GLN A 144 11.32 -9.13 13.44
CA GLN A 144 10.70 -10.42 13.76
C GLN A 144 9.52 -10.75 12.83
N TYR A 145 9.37 -10.04 11.72
CA TYR A 145 8.27 -10.26 10.78
C TYR A 145 8.15 -11.72 10.34
N GLN A 146 6.92 -12.21 10.33
CA GLN A 146 6.50 -13.47 9.74
C GLN A 146 5.26 -13.17 8.88
N LEU A 147 4.98 -14.03 7.89
CA LEU A 147 3.79 -13.85 7.07
C LEU A 147 2.53 -13.90 7.94
N GLU A 148 1.69 -12.88 7.83
CA GLU A 148 0.43 -12.76 8.58
C GLU A 148 -0.67 -13.67 8.04
N ARG A 149 -0.55 -14.08 6.78
CA ARG A 149 -1.50 -14.93 6.07
C ARG A 149 -0.76 -16.07 5.37
N ASP A 150 -1.50 -17.09 4.96
CA ASP A 150 -0.90 -18.20 4.23
C ASP A 150 -0.34 -17.74 2.87
N TYR A 151 0.88 -18.19 2.56
CA TYR A 151 1.58 -17.81 1.34
C TYR A 151 0.78 -18.11 0.08
N VAL A 152 0.16 -19.29 0.00
CA VAL A 152 -0.58 -19.71 -1.20
C VAL A 152 -1.79 -18.81 -1.40
N VAL A 153 -2.54 -18.55 -0.31
CA VAL A 153 -3.70 -17.64 -0.35
C VAL A 153 -3.30 -16.24 -0.84
N MET A 154 -2.26 -15.67 -0.25
CA MET A 154 -1.78 -14.32 -0.62
C MET A 154 -1.40 -14.20 -2.10
N VAL A 155 -0.74 -15.23 -2.64
CA VAL A 155 -0.29 -15.24 -4.04
C VAL A 155 -1.47 -15.50 -4.99
N THR A 156 -2.36 -16.43 -4.67
CA THR A 156 -3.56 -16.70 -5.48
C THR A 156 -4.43 -15.45 -5.62
N GLU A 157 -4.74 -14.76 -4.51
CA GLU A 157 -5.53 -13.52 -4.55
C GLU A 157 -4.87 -12.42 -5.42
N LEU A 158 -3.53 -12.32 -5.37
CA LEU A 158 -2.79 -11.38 -6.20
C LEU A 158 -2.89 -11.76 -7.69
N VAL A 159 -2.74 -13.04 -8.03
CA VAL A 159 -2.84 -13.54 -9.41
C VAL A 159 -4.25 -13.32 -9.96
N ASP A 160 -5.28 -13.69 -9.20
CA ASP A 160 -6.68 -13.47 -9.59
C ASP A 160 -6.96 -11.99 -9.87
N CYS A 161 -6.41 -11.09 -9.04
CA CYS A 161 -6.51 -9.65 -9.26
C CYS A 161 -5.83 -9.19 -10.56
N LEU A 162 -4.73 -9.82 -10.98
CA LEU A 162 -4.04 -9.50 -12.23
C LEU A 162 -4.79 -10.04 -13.45
N GLU A 163 -5.31 -11.27 -13.36
CA GLU A 163 -6.04 -11.93 -14.45
C GLU A 163 -7.35 -11.22 -14.76
N LEU A 164 -8.14 -10.88 -13.73
CA LEU A 164 -9.39 -10.11 -13.90
C LEU A 164 -9.18 -8.81 -14.68
N ARG A 165 -8.01 -8.18 -14.54
CA ARG A 165 -7.67 -6.94 -15.28
C ARG A 165 -7.29 -7.20 -16.73
N SER A 166 -6.72 -8.36 -17.05
CA SER A 166 -6.46 -8.75 -18.43
C SER A 166 -7.75 -9.03 -19.20
N CYS A 167 -8.78 -9.54 -18.53
CA CYS A 167 -10.09 -9.81 -19.14
C CYS A 167 -10.91 -8.55 -19.46
N VAL A 168 -10.74 -7.45 -18.70
CA VAL A 168 -11.49 -6.19 -18.90
C VAL A 168 -10.95 -5.35 -20.07
N LYS A 169 -9.81 -5.72 -20.66
CA LYS A 169 -9.19 -5.01 -21.79
C LYS A 169 -9.62 -5.52 -23.18
N HIS A 170 -10.74 -6.25 -23.29
CA HIS A 170 -11.28 -6.78 -24.55
C HIS A 170 -12.68 -6.25 -24.85
#